data_AF-A0A8X6GD99-F1
#
_entry.id   AF-A0A8X6GD99-F1
#
_cell.length_a   1.000
_cell.length_b   1.000
_cell.length_c   1.000
_cell.angle_alpha   90.00
_cell.angle_beta   90.00
_cell.angle_gamma   90.00
#
_symmetry.space_group_name_H-M   'P 1'
#
loop_
_entity.id
_entity.type
_entity.pdbx_description
1 polymer ?
#
loop_
_entity_poly.entity_id
_entity_poly.type
_entity_poly.pdbx_seq_one_letter_code
_entity_poly.pdbx_strand_id
1 'polypeptide(L)'
;MSSRRETTESERLLLVKWSKEGKSLREIASLMGVTHGCVQKILQKYKKTGSVANISGRGRKEILSTTAKRKIIHSVKKDPRHLSAGCVAKLSNIFRFRRSTKTSDRYLG
;
A
#
# COMPACT_ATOMS: atom_id res chain seq x y z
N MET A 1 13.35 -3.90 24.66
CA MET A 1 12.16 -3.89 23.76
C MET A 1 12.37 -4.94 22.68
N SER A 2 11.43 -5.87 22.50
CA SER A 2 11.53 -6.88 21.43
C SER A 2 11.52 -6.19 20.05
N SER A 3 12.43 -6.58 19.17
CA SER A 3 12.52 -6.02 17.81
C SER A 3 11.21 -6.22 17.06
N ARG A 4 10.76 -5.22 16.29
CA ARG A 4 9.55 -5.31 15.46
C ARG A 4 9.78 -6.35 14.35
N ARG A 5 9.37 -7.59 14.59
CA ARG A 5 9.40 -8.70 13.63
C ARG A 5 8.03 -8.91 13.00
N GLU A 6 8.00 -9.07 11.68
CA GLU A 6 6.81 -9.59 11.01
C GLU A 6 6.75 -11.11 11.16
N THR A 7 5.56 -11.65 11.42
CA THR A 7 5.38 -13.11 11.45
C THR A 7 5.57 -13.69 10.05
N THR A 8 6.13 -14.89 9.96
CA THR A 8 6.26 -15.59 8.68
C THR A 8 4.89 -16.09 8.18
N GLU A 9 4.80 -16.49 6.92
CA GLU A 9 3.55 -17.03 6.38
C GLU A 9 3.19 -18.39 6.99
N SER A 10 4.20 -19.24 7.25
CA SER A 10 4.04 -20.53 7.92
C SER A 10 3.49 -20.38 9.34
N GLU A 11 4.01 -19.42 10.11
CA GLU A 11 3.52 -19.06 11.45
C GLU A 11 2.03 -18.68 11.42
N ARG A 12 1.61 -17.85 10.46
CA ARG A 12 0.21 -17.44 10.33
C ARG A 12 -0.70 -18.58 9.86
N LEU A 13 -0.19 -19.52 9.04
CA LEU A 13 -0.92 -20.72 8.64
C LEU A 13 -1.20 -21.64 9.83
N LEU A 14 -0.21 -21.87 10.70
CA LEU A 14 -0.37 -22.63 11.94
C LEU A 14 -1.42 -21.98 12.85
N LEU A 15 -1.36 -20.65 12.98
CA LEU A 15 -2.32 -19.88 13.77
C LEU A 15 -3.77 -20.10 13.29
N VAL A 16 -4.01 -20.05 11.99
CA VAL A 16 -5.33 -20.33 11.41
C VAL A 16 -5.76 -21.77 11.66
N LYS A 17 -4.86 -22.75 11.56
CA LYS A 17 -5.17 -24.16 11.86
C LYS A 17 -5.63 -24.33 13.31
N TRP A 18 -4.86 -23.82 14.28
CA TRP A 18 -5.21 -23.90 15.70
C TRP A 18 -6.49 -23.15 16.06
N SER A 19 -6.78 -22.04 15.37
CA SER A 19 -8.07 -21.36 15.53
C SER A 19 -9.24 -22.18 14.99
N LYS A 20 -9.05 -23.00 13.94
CA LYS A 20 -10.09 -23.91 13.43
C LYS A 20 -10.28 -25.13 14.32
N GLU A 21 -9.23 -25.58 14.99
CA GLU A 21 -9.27 -26.62 16.04
C GLU A 21 -9.98 -26.15 17.33
N GLY A 22 -10.31 -24.86 17.45
CA GLY A 22 -11.04 -24.31 18.59
C GLY A 22 -10.17 -23.83 19.76
N LYS A 23 -8.84 -23.74 19.58
CA LYS A 23 -7.94 -23.22 20.63
C LYS A 23 -8.22 -21.75 20.92
N SER A 24 -8.04 -21.35 22.18
CA SER A 24 -8.25 -19.96 22.58
C SER A 24 -7.15 -19.04 22.05
N LEU A 25 -7.45 -17.75 21.88
CA LEU A 25 -6.46 -16.76 21.42
C LEU A 25 -5.26 -16.66 22.37
N ARG A 26 -5.48 -16.89 23.67
CA ARG A 26 -4.43 -16.86 24.70
C ARG A 26 -3.53 -18.08 24.61
N GLU A 27 -4.10 -19.28 24.43
CA GLU A 27 -3.31 -20.50 24.20
C GLU A 27 -2.43 -20.36 22.96
N ILE A 28 -3.00 -19.88 21.85
CA ILE A 28 -2.27 -19.70 20.59
C ILE A 28 -1.12 -18.69 20.77
N ALA A 29 -1.38 -17.60 21.49
CA ALA A 29 -0.36 -16.59 21.81
C ALA A 29 0.80 -17.19 22.61
N SER A 30 0.51 -17.99 23.65
CA SER A 30 1.51 -18.69 24.46
C SER A 30 2.31 -19.70 23.66
N LEU A 31 1.65 -20.49 22.79
CA LEU A 31 2.31 -21.50 21.95
C LEU A 31 3.28 -20.88 20.93
N MET A 32 2.97 -19.71 20.41
CA MET A 32 3.79 -19.02 19.40
C MET A 32 4.79 -18.02 19.98
N GLY A 33 4.70 -17.69 21.26
CA GLY A 33 5.48 -16.61 21.87
C GLY A 33 5.15 -15.23 21.31
N VAL A 34 3.91 -15.02 20.83
CA VAL A 34 3.44 -13.73 20.29
C VAL A 34 2.39 -13.11 21.21
N THR A 35 2.13 -11.82 21.06
CA THR A 35 1.10 -11.16 21.86
C THR A 35 -0.30 -11.53 21.40
N HIS A 36 -1.25 -11.59 22.35
CA HIS A 36 -2.67 -11.81 22.07
C HIS A 36 -3.22 -10.89 20.97
N GLY A 37 -2.86 -9.60 21.00
CA GLY A 37 -3.28 -8.63 19.99
C GLY A 37 -2.73 -8.91 18.59
N CYS A 38 -1.56 -9.55 18.48
CA CYS A 38 -1.02 -10.01 17.20
C CYS A 38 -1.90 -11.11 16.61
N VAL A 39 -2.22 -12.13 17.42
CA VAL A 39 -3.09 -13.26 17.04
C VAL A 39 -4.46 -12.76 16.58
N GLN A 40 -5.07 -11.88 17.37
CA GLN A 40 -6.37 -11.29 17.07
C GLN A 40 -6.36 -10.55 15.72
N LYS A 41 -5.34 -9.73 15.45
CA LYS A 41 -5.21 -8.99 14.17
C LYS A 41 -5.06 -9.92 12.98
N ILE A 42 -4.25 -10.98 13.12
CA ILE A 42 -4.05 -11.98 12.05
C ILE A 42 -5.37 -12.70 11.74
N LEU A 43 -6.11 -13.16 12.76
CA LEU A 43 -7.38 -13.84 12.56
C LEU A 43 -8.46 -12.92 11.98
N GLN A 44 -8.53 -11.67 12.44
CA GLN A 44 -9.47 -10.70 11.86
C GLN A 44 -9.16 -10.41 10.39
N LYS A 45 -7.88 -10.31 10.02
CA LYS A 45 -7.45 -10.18 8.63
C LYS A 45 -7.87 -11.42 7.82
N TYR A 46 -7.62 -12.62 8.35
CA TYR A 46 -7.99 -13.87 7.69
C TYR A 46 -9.51 -13.98 7.48
N LYS A 47 -10.32 -13.61 8.47
CA LYS A 47 -11.79 -13.56 8.34
C LYS A 47 -12.25 -12.59 7.25
N LYS A 48 -11.56 -11.45 7.07
CA LYS A 48 -11.92 -10.44 6.07
C LYS A 48 -11.46 -10.77 4.65
N THR A 49 -10.30 -11.40 4.51
CA THR A 49 -9.63 -11.57 3.20
C THR A 49 -9.59 -13.02 2.73
N GLY A 50 -9.80 -13.99 3.62
CA GLY A 50 -9.60 -15.41 3.35
C GLY A 50 -8.15 -15.83 3.15
N SER A 51 -7.20 -14.89 3.22
CA SER A 51 -5.80 -15.12 2.89
C SER A 51 -4.86 -14.85 4.06
N VAL A 52 -3.81 -15.67 4.13
CA VAL A 52 -2.76 -15.60 5.14
C VAL A 52 -1.60 -14.70 4.67
N ALA A 53 -1.40 -14.63 3.35
CA ALA A 53 -0.39 -13.82 2.70
C ALA A 53 -0.54 -12.33 3.04
N ASN A 54 0.56 -11.58 3.06
CA ASN A 54 0.51 -10.13 3.24
C ASN A 54 -0.21 -9.46 2.08
N ILE A 55 -0.99 -8.41 2.39
CA ILE A 55 -1.71 -7.66 1.36
C ILE A 55 -0.68 -6.90 0.52
N SER A 56 -0.70 -7.13 -0.78
CA SER A 56 0.17 -6.43 -1.73
C SER A 56 -0.21 -4.95 -1.85
N GLY A 57 0.77 -4.10 -2.15
CA GLY A 57 0.54 -2.67 -2.38
C GLY A 57 0.31 -1.85 -1.11
N ARG A 58 0.99 -2.19 0.00
CA ARG A 58 1.05 -1.35 1.21
C ARG A 58 1.69 0.01 0.88
N GLY A 59 1.17 1.08 1.48
CA GLY A 59 1.75 2.43 1.35
C GLY A 59 0.89 3.42 0.55
N ARG A 60 1.41 4.63 0.40
CA ARG A 60 0.72 5.75 -0.28
C ARG A 60 0.58 5.43 -1.76
N LYS A 61 -0.65 5.37 -2.26
CA LYS A 61 -0.92 5.24 -3.69
C LYS A 61 -0.47 6.50 -4.42
N GLU A 62 0.02 6.31 -5.63
CA GLU A 62 0.54 7.41 -6.43
C GLU A 62 -0.54 8.43 -6.77
N ILE A 63 -0.09 9.68 -6.78
CA ILE A 63 -0.78 10.89 -7.21
C ILE A 63 -1.56 10.69 -8.53
N LEU A 64 -0.81 10.17 -9.50
CA LEU A 64 -1.12 10.21 -10.92
C LEU A 64 -1.30 8.78 -11.40
N SER A 65 -2.35 8.55 -12.19
CA SER A 65 -2.48 7.30 -12.92
C SER A 65 -1.37 7.16 -13.95
N THR A 66 -1.06 5.92 -14.33
CA THR A 66 -0.09 5.61 -15.40
C THR A 66 -0.44 6.34 -16.69
N THR A 67 -1.73 6.42 -17.03
CA THR A 67 -2.23 7.16 -18.21
C THR A 67 -1.96 8.65 -18.10
N ALA A 68 -2.16 9.26 -16.93
CA ALA A 68 -1.87 10.68 -16.72
C ALA A 68 -0.37 10.97 -16.87
N LYS A 69 0.49 10.12 -16.30
CA LYS A 69 1.95 10.21 -16.47
C LYS A 69 2.37 10.12 -17.93
N ARG A 70 1.84 9.15 -18.68
CA ARG A 70 2.13 8.99 -20.11
C ARG A 70 1.72 10.20 -20.93
N LYS A 71 0.54 10.79 -20.63
CA LYS A 71 0.08 12.01 -21.30
C LYS A 71 1.01 13.19 -21.02
N ILE A 72 1.45 13.36 -19.77
CA ILE A 72 2.43 14.40 -19.41
C ILE A 72 3.72 14.20 -20.20
N ILE A 73 4.30 12.99 -20.18
CA ILE A 73 5.54 12.68 -20.89
C ILE A 73 5.40 12.93 -22.40
N HIS A 74 4.27 12.52 -23.00
CA HIS A 74 4.03 12.74 -24.43
C HIS A 74 3.92 14.22 -24.78
N SER A 75 3.17 15.01 -24.00
CA SER A 75 3.04 16.45 -24.22
C SER A 75 4.37 17.18 -24.10
N VAL A 76 5.21 16.78 -23.14
CA VAL A 76 6.55 17.34 -22.95
C VAL A 76 7.49 16.97 -24.09
N LYS A 77 7.46 15.72 -24.56
CA LYS A 77 8.24 15.28 -25.72
C LYS A 77 7.84 16.02 -27.00
N LYS A 78 6.56 16.30 -27.18
CA LYS A 78 6.04 17.00 -28.35
C LYS A 78 6.47 18.47 -28.36
N ASP A 79 6.36 19.13 -27.20
CA ASP A 79 6.61 20.56 -27.06
C ASP A 79 7.26 20.82 -25.68
N PRO A 80 8.60 20.85 -25.59
CA PRO A 80 9.31 20.94 -24.32
C PRO A 80 9.08 22.27 -23.57
N ARG A 81 8.49 23.29 -24.20
CA ARG A 81 8.18 24.58 -23.56
C ARG A 81 6.93 24.54 -22.66
N HIS A 82 6.11 23.49 -22.71
CA HIS A 82 4.94 23.31 -21.81
C HIS A 82 5.30 22.96 -20.36
N LEU A 83 6.58 22.94 -20.02
CA LEU A 83 7.12 22.57 -18.71
C LEU A 83 7.18 23.72 -17.70
N SER A 84 7.14 24.98 -18.15
CA SER A 84 7.30 26.13 -17.26
C SER A 84 6.14 26.25 -16.25
N ALA A 85 6.41 26.83 -15.07
CA ALA A 85 5.46 26.97 -13.96
C ALA A 85 4.09 27.54 -14.35
N GLY A 86 4.02 28.35 -15.42
CA GLY A 86 2.77 28.88 -15.98
C GLY A 86 1.91 27.86 -16.75
N CYS A 87 2.46 26.74 -17.22
CA CYS A 87 1.74 25.74 -18.03
C CYS A 87 1.05 24.65 -17.18
N VAL A 88 1.42 24.50 -15.91
CA VAL A 88 0.75 23.57 -14.97
C VAL A 88 -0.74 23.90 -14.83
N ALA A 89 -1.11 25.19 -14.94
CA ALA A 89 -2.50 25.66 -14.96
C ALA A 89 -3.29 25.17 -16.21
N LYS A 90 -2.63 24.97 -17.35
CA LYS A 90 -3.27 24.43 -18.56
C LYS A 90 -3.50 22.92 -18.44
N LEU A 91 -2.56 22.19 -17.82
CA LEU A 91 -2.72 20.77 -17.51
C LEU A 91 -3.84 20.50 -16.49
N SER A 92 -4.05 21.40 -15.50
CA SER A 92 -5.17 21.30 -14.55
C SER A 92 -6.55 21.56 -15.15
N ASN A 93 -6.63 22.16 -16.35
CA ASN A 93 -7.88 22.30 -17.09
C ASN A 93 -8.19 21.06 -17.95
N ILE A 94 -7.16 20.42 -18.53
CA ILE A 94 -7.29 19.17 -19.32
C ILE A 94 -7.56 17.97 -18.41
N PHE A 95 -6.89 17.91 -17.27
CA PHE A 95 -7.20 16.99 -16.18
C PHE A 95 -7.77 17.85 -15.06
N ARG A 96 -9.09 17.80 -14.81
CA ARG A 96 -9.80 18.43 -13.67
C ARG A 96 -9.17 18.05 -12.30
N PHE A 97 -7.94 18.47 -12.05
CA PHE A 97 -7.15 18.07 -10.92
C PHE A 97 -6.55 19.32 -10.30
N ARG A 98 -7.15 19.76 -9.20
CA ARG A 98 -6.63 20.83 -8.36
C ARG A 98 -5.36 20.34 -7.66
N ARG A 99 -4.16 20.59 -8.21
CA ARG A 99 -2.90 20.16 -7.56
C ARG A 99 -1.68 21.05 -7.76
N SER A 100 -0.76 20.87 -6.79
CA SER A 100 0.53 21.51 -6.54
C SER A 100 1.63 21.16 -7.56
N THR A 101 2.46 22.17 -7.87
CA THR A 101 3.56 22.16 -8.86
C THR A 101 4.68 21.17 -8.56
N LYS A 102 5.02 20.94 -7.28
CA LYS A 102 6.13 20.07 -6.84
C LYS A 102 6.02 18.61 -7.29
N THR A 103 4.82 18.15 -7.62
CA THR A 103 4.58 16.76 -8.06
C THR A 103 4.94 16.53 -9.52
N SER A 104 4.91 17.57 -10.35
CA SER A 104 5.18 17.48 -11.79
C SER A 104 6.69 17.35 -12.05
N ASP A 105 7.49 18.19 -11.40
CA ASP A 105 8.94 18.28 -11.58
C ASP A 105 9.67 16.96 -11.24
N ARG A 106 9.14 16.17 -10.31
CA ARG A 106 9.72 14.89 -9.89
C ARG A 106 9.69 13.81 -11.00
N TYR A 107 8.82 13.92 -12.00
CA TYR A 107 8.65 12.88 -13.04
C TYR A 107 9.40 13.18 -14.35
N LEU A 108 10.17 14.26 -14.40
CA LEU A 108 10.76 14.81 -15.63
C LEU A 108 12.29 14.79 -15.64
N GLY A 109 12.90 13.93 -14.80
CA GLY A 109 14.33 13.65 -14.82
C GLY A 109 14.77 12.92 -16.09
#